data_AF-A0AAJ1PCP9-F1
#
_entry.id   AF-A0AAJ1PCP9-F1
#
_cell.length_a   1.000
_cell.length_b   1.000
_cell.length_c   1.000
_cell.angle_alpha   90.00
_cell.angle_beta   90.00
_cell.angle_gamma   90.00
#
_symmetry.space_group_name_H-M   'P 1'
#
loop_
_entity.id
_entity.type
_entity.pdbx_description
1 polymer ?
#
loop_
_entity_poly.entity_id
_entity_poly.type
_entity_poly.pdbx_seq_one_letter_code
_entity_poly.pdbx_strand_id
1 'polypeptide(L)'
;MYLSLETLFVLGIVGFYIYDSTYLYFYNEFNIRKGFKTSFHLQLLSKKLNFFSKYLVFFNLLLPYQLIFKCSWKSIYSDKQIIFHDDITHINTISRTLKPLQFLNILLFLLIIFFLPLVILLKLNYVILAITITTIYFLNIINIFYVIYKRKKLKLSWVKVLQLAMDVFLCPPFSVNLLRKISFNYVVKTEGTILAKEILSKKNYQEFINTVLTDLEALKSASSIENISKIELREQQLIASQNLNYKSDK
;
A
#
# COMPACT_ATOMS: atom_id res chain seq x y z
N MET A 1 -12.87 14.18 -33.28
CA MET A 1 -12.12 12.92 -33.40
C MET A 1 -12.78 11.92 -32.46
N TYR A 2 -13.52 10.94 -32.99
CA TYR A 2 -14.19 9.92 -32.17
C TYR A 2 -13.18 8.81 -31.87
N LEU A 3 -12.97 8.49 -30.60
CA LEU A 3 -12.15 7.34 -30.20
C LEU A 3 -12.88 6.05 -30.58
N SER A 4 -12.15 5.03 -31.06
CA SER A 4 -12.75 3.73 -31.36
C SER A 4 -13.23 3.05 -30.08
N LEU A 5 -14.23 2.17 -30.18
CA LEU A 5 -14.77 1.42 -29.04
C LEU A 5 -13.68 0.60 -28.34
N GLU A 6 -12.79 -0.02 -29.11
CA GLU A 6 -11.64 -0.80 -28.63
C GLU A 6 -10.70 0.07 -27.79
N THR A 7 -10.44 1.28 -28.27
CA THR A 7 -9.60 2.26 -27.56
C THR A 7 -10.26 2.70 -26.26
N LEU A 8 -11.57 2.93 -26.27
CA LEU A 8 -12.34 3.25 -25.06
C LEU A 8 -12.30 2.11 -24.03
N PHE A 9 -12.40 0.86 -24.46
CA PHE A 9 -12.26 -0.29 -23.56
C PHE A 9 -10.87 -0.35 -22.92
N VAL A 10 -9.81 -0.18 -23.70
CA VAL A 10 -8.44 -0.18 -23.17
C VAL A 10 -8.20 0.98 -22.21
N LEU A 11 -8.66 2.19 -22.57
CA LEU A 11 -8.60 3.35 -21.68
C LEU A 11 -9.38 3.12 -20.40
N GLY A 12 -10.55 2.46 -20.47
CA GLY A 12 -11.33 2.06 -19.30
C GLY A 12 -10.55 1.10 -18.39
N ILE A 13 -9.96 0.04 -18.95
CA ILE A 13 -9.15 -0.94 -18.20
C ILE A 13 -8.00 -0.26 -17.45
N VAL A 14 -7.21 0.54 -18.18
CA VAL A 14 -6.05 1.25 -17.62
C VAL A 14 -6.49 2.33 -16.62
N GLY A 15 -7.53 3.08 -16.95
CA GLY A 15 -8.09 4.13 -16.10
C GLY A 15 -8.61 3.60 -14.78
N PHE A 16 -9.37 2.49 -14.80
CA PHE A 16 -9.84 1.82 -13.59
C PHE A 16 -8.68 1.26 -12.76
N TYR A 17 -7.66 0.69 -13.41
CA TYR A 17 -6.46 0.23 -12.70
C TYR A 17 -5.72 1.37 -11.97
N ILE A 18 -5.54 2.51 -12.64
CA ILE A 18 -4.90 3.69 -12.06
C ILE A 18 -5.75 4.23 -10.91
N TYR A 19 -7.06 4.41 -11.14
CA TYR A 19 -8.01 4.88 -10.14
C TYR A 19 -7.93 4.04 -8.85
N ASP A 20 -8.00 2.71 -8.98
CA ASP A 20 -7.94 1.80 -7.84
C ASP A 20 -6.55 1.73 -7.16
N SER A 21 -5.52 2.23 -7.83
CA SER A 21 -4.15 2.36 -7.30
C SER A 21 -3.88 3.72 -6.63
N THR A 22 -4.88 4.60 -6.55
CA THR A 22 -4.77 5.93 -5.92
C THR A 22 -5.43 5.98 -4.55
N TYR A 23 -4.75 6.61 -3.60
CA TYR A 23 -5.21 6.73 -2.22
C TYR A 23 -4.91 8.12 -1.67
N LEU A 24 -5.76 8.57 -0.74
CA LEU A 24 -5.60 9.82 -0.01
C LEU A 24 -5.00 9.56 1.37
N TYR A 25 -3.95 10.30 1.70
CA TYR A 25 -3.20 10.16 2.95
C TYR A 25 -3.20 11.46 3.74
N PHE A 26 -3.25 11.35 5.05
CA PHE A 26 -2.95 12.47 5.93
C PHE A 26 -1.44 12.72 6.00
N TYR A 27 -1.07 13.91 6.44
CA TYR A 27 0.33 14.33 6.57
C TYR A 27 1.18 13.39 7.43
N ASN A 28 0.58 12.82 8.47
CA ASN A 28 1.26 11.96 9.44
C ASN A 28 1.27 10.47 9.04
N GLU A 29 0.80 10.14 7.84
CA GLU A 29 0.68 8.77 7.38
C GLU A 29 1.79 8.42 6.39
N PHE A 30 2.27 7.18 6.47
CA PHE A 30 3.27 6.65 5.56
C PHE A 30 3.01 5.17 5.29
N ASN A 31 3.76 4.61 4.34
CA ASN A 31 3.61 3.22 3.95
C ASN A 31 4.90 2.44 4.15
N ILE A 32 4.74 1.26 4.73
CA ILE A 32 5.75 0.22 4.70
C ILE A 32 5.37 -0.76 3.59
N ARG A 33 6.24 -0.91 2.60
CA ARG A 33 6.04 -1.82 1.47
C ARG A 33 6.89 -3.09 1.61
N LYS A 34 6.34 -4.21 1.14
CA LYS A 34 7.05 -5.49 1.04
C LYS A 34 6.81 -6.14 -0.31
N GLY A 35 7.89 -6.45 -1.02
CA GLY A 35 7.85 -7.22 -2.27
C GLY A 35 8.08 -8.71 -2.03
N PHE A 36 8.76 -9.37 -2.97
CA PHE A 36 9.24 -10.76 -2.81
C PHE A 36 10.42 -10.88 -1.85
N LYS A 37 11.22 -9.82 -1.75
CA LYS A 37 12.37 -9.76 -0.84
C LYS A 37 11.90 -9.81 0.61
N THR A 38 12.78 -10.30 1.48
CA THR A 38 12.52 -10.38 2.93
C THR A 38 12.43 -9.00 3.57
N SER A 39 13.18 -8.03 3.02
CA SER A 39 13.27 -6.66 3.52
C SER A 39 12.02 -5.84 3.26
N PHE A 40 11.64 -5.08 4.26
CA PHE A 40 10.66 -4.01 4.13
C PHE A 40 11.36 -2.73 3.68
N HIS A 41 10.63 -1.95 2.89
CA HIS A 41 11.10 -0.65 2.42
C HIS A 41 10.08 0.41 2.79
N LEU A 42 10.56 1.62 3.02
CA LEU A 42 9.70 2.78 3.12
C LEU A 42 9.22 3.18 1.73
N GLN A 43 7.97 3.60 1.63
CA GLN A 43 7.50 4.41 0.52
C GLN A 43 7.19 5.81 1.03
N LEU A 44 8.05 6.75 0.66
CA LEU A 44 7.90 8.17 0.94
C LEU A 44 6.73 8.72 0.10
N LEU A 45 5.92 9.56 0.72
CA LEU A 45 4.77 10.16 0.07
C LEU A 45 5.22 11.39 -0.70
N SER A 46 4.87 11.45 -1.99
CA SER A 46 5.03 12.67 -2.78
C SER A 46 3.98 13.68 -2.33
N LYS A 47 4.38 14.72 -1.60
CA LYS A 47 3.47 15.75 -1.05
C LYS A 47 3.09 16.85 -2.05
N LYS A 48 3.15 16.54 -3.35
CA LYS A 48 2.95 17.53 -4.42
C LYS A 48 1.49 17.88 -4.69
N LEU A 49 0.58 16.92 -4.50
CA LEU A 49 -0.84 17.08 -4.80
C LEU A 49 -1.65 16.99 -3.51
N ASN A 50 -2.17 18.13 -3.05
CA ASN A 50 -3.01 18.22 -1.86
C ASN A 50 -4.49 18.39 -2.27
N PHE A 51 -5.37 17.62 -1.66
CA PHE A 51 -6.82 17.66 -1.83
C PHE A 51 -7.49 17.53 -0.46
N PHE A 52 -8.19 18.59 -0.01
CA PHE A 52 -8.84 18.65 1.32
C PHE A 52 -7.94 18.22 2.49
N SER A 53 -6.73 18.79 2.56
CA SER A 53 -5.73 18.48 3.60
C SER A 53 -5.23 17.03 3.59
N LYS A 54 -5.46 16.31 2.50
CA LYS A 54 -4.93 14.96 2.24
C LYS A 54 -4.08 14.97 0.98
N TYR A 55 -2.99 14.25 1.01
CA TYR A 55 -2.09 14.09 -0.13
C TYR A 55 -2.52 12.91 -0.99
N LEU A 56 -2.59 13.13 -2.30
CA LEU A 56 -2.87 12.08 -3.25
C LEU A 56 -1.59 11.29 -3.52
N VAL A 57 -1.65 10.00 -3.23
CA VAL A 57 -0.54 9.06 -3.38
C VAL A 57 -0.87 8.03 -4.46
N PHE A 58 0.05 7.90 -5.41
CA PHE A 58 0.04 6.82 -6.39
C PHE A 58 0.95 5.69 -5.91
N PHE A 59 0.43 4.47 -5.86
CA PHE A 59 1.26 3.29 -5.69
C PHE A 59 2.00 2.96 -7.00
N ASN A 60 3.12 2.24 -6.90
CA ASN A 60 3.89 1.88 -8.07
C ASN A 60 3.09 0.94 -8.98
N LEU A 61 2.59 1.46 -10.10
CA LEU A 61 1.71 0.75 -11.04
C LEU A 61 2.34 -0.49 -11.68
N LEU A 62 3.68 -0.58 -11.70
CA LEU A 62 4.37 -1.72 -12.32
C LEU A 62 4.64 -2.86 -11.32
N LEU A 63 4.34 -2.66 -10.04
CA LEU A 63 4.65 -3.62 -8.98
C LEU A 63 3.38 -4.08 -8.24
N PRO A 64 2.41 -4.72 -8.93
CA PRO A 64 1.10 -5.09 -8.37
C PRO A 64 1.21 -6.12 -7.24
N TYR A 65 2.31 -6.88 -7.20
CA TYR A 65 2.58 -7.88 -6.16
C TYR A 65 3.00 -7.30 -4.82
N GLN A 66 3.30 -5.99 -4.75
CA GLN A 66 3.74 -5.35 -3.52
C GLN A 66 2.61 -5.28 -2.49
N LEU A 67 2.95 -5.68 -1.26
CA LEU A 67 2.12 -5.49 -0.09
C LEU A 67 2.40 -4.11 0.49
N ILE A 68 1.36 -3.43 0.97
CA ILE A 68 1.43 -2.07 1.47
C ILE A 68 0.71 -2.03 2.82
N PHE A 69 1.44 -1.69 3.87
CA PHE A 69 0.91 -1.53 5.21
C PHE A 69 0.88 -0.05 5.57
N LYS A 70 -0.32 0.47 5.82
CA LYS A 70 -0.54 1.85 6.21
C LYS A 70 -0.09 2.03 7.66
N CYS A 71 0.81 2.97 7.89
CA CYS A 71 1.29 3.33 9.20
C CYS A 71 1.06 4.83 9.42
N SER A 72 0.87 5.24 10.67
CA SER A 72 0.89 6.64 11.05
C SER A 72 2.06 6.85 11.99
N TRP A 73 2.87 7.87 11.73
CA TRP A 73 3.69 8.40 12.80
C TRP A 73 2.78 9.18 13.74
N LYS A 74 3.05 9.10 15.04
CA LYS A 74 2.11 9.49 16.08
C LYS A 74 1.73 10.96 15.95
N SER A 75 0.43 11.21 16.03
CA SER A 75 -0.11 12.56 16.08
C SER A 75 0.40 13.26 17.34
N ILE A 76 0.86 14.51 17.19
CA ILE A 76 1.30 15.40 18.26
C ILE A 76 0.21 15.58 19.35
N TYR A 77 -1.04 15.21 19.04
CA TYR A 77 -2.21 15.29 19.91
C TYR A 77 -2.49 14.02 20.75
N SER A 78 -1.63 13.01 20.73
CA SER A 78 -1.81 11.79 21.53
C SER A 78 -0.61 11.55 22.45
N ASP A 79 -0.82 11.54 23.76
CA ASP A 79 0.27 11.51 24.74
C ASP A 79 0.87 10.11 24.98
N LYS A 80 0.15 9.02 24.74
CA LYS A 80 0.64 7.67 25.11
C LYS A 80 1.36 6.97 23.96
N GLN A 81 2.67 6.70 24.10
CA GLN A 81 3.36 5.78 23.19
C GLN A 81 2.77 4.39 23.42
N ILE A 82 2.03 3.86 22.44
CA ILE A 82 1.41 2.55 22.58
C ILE A 82 2.17 1.57 21.69
N ILE A 83 2.82 0.60 22.32
CA ILE A 83 3.50 -0.49 21.66
C ILE A 83 2.55 -1.69 21.67
N PHE A 84 2.21 -2.20 20.49
CA PHE A 84 1.51 -3.48 20.36
C PHE A 84 2.47 -4.49 19.72
N HIS A 85 3.14 -5.28 20.56
CA HIS A 85 4.14 -6.27 20.11
C HIS A 85 3.62 -7.27 19.05
N ASP A 86 2.29 -7.46 18.95
CA ASP A 86 1.68 -8.35 17.98
C ASP A 86 1.66 -7.79 16.54
N ASP A 87 1.88 -6.49 16.32
CA ASP A 87 1.77 -5.93 14.96
C ASP A 87 2.83 -6.48 14.01
N ILE A 88 4.07 -6.65 14.47
CA ILE A 88 5.15 -7.21 13.64
C ILE A 88 4.86 -8.66 13.27
N THR A 89 4.40 -9.45 14.25
CA THR A 89 4.08 -10.87 14.01
C THR A 89 2.90 -11.01 13.06
N HIS A 90 1.90 -10.12 13.15
CA HIS A 90 0.76 -10.04 12.25
C HIS A 90 1.15 -9.59 10.84
N ILE A 91 1.91 -8.51 10.68
CA ILE A 91 2.40 -8.04 9.38
C ILE A 91 3.22 -9.14 8.69
N ASN A 92 4.08 -9.84 9.44
CA ASN A 92 4.86 -10.96 8.90
C ASN A 92 3.97 -12.17 8.55
N THR A 93 2.98 -12.49 9.37
CA THR A 93 2.00 -13.56 9.07
C THR A 93 1.22 -13.25 7.80
N ILE A 94 0.71 -12.04 7.65
CA ILE A 94 0.01 -11.59 6.45
C ILE A 94 0.94 -11.68 5.25
N SER A 95 2.16 -11.15 5.37
CA SER A 95 3.16 -11.17 4.29
C SER A 95 3.49 -12.58 3.81
N ARG A 96 3.70 -13.53 4.74
CA ARG A 96 3.97 -14.93 4.41
C ARG A 96 2.76 -15.61 3.79
N THR A 97 1.56 -15.32 4.29
CA THR A 97 0.31 -15.89 3.79
C THR A 97 -0.02 -15.40 2.38
N LEU A 98 0.30 -14.15 2.04
CA LEU A 98 0.02 -13.59 0.72
C LEU A 98 1.10 -13.89 -0.34
N LYS A 99 2.28 -14.38 0.06
CA LYS A 99 3.38 -14.72 -0.84
C LYS A 99 2.98 -15.58 -2.06
N PRO A 100 2.20 -16.68 -1.94
CA PRO A 100 1.80 -17.45 -3.12
C PRO A 100 0.92 -16.66 -4.09
N LEU A 101 0.06 -15.79 -3.57
CA LEU A 101 -0.81 -14.95 -4.39
C LEU A 101 -0.02 -13.85 -5.14
N GLN A 102 1.19 -13.50 -4.70
CA GLN A 102 2.03 -12.50 -5.39
C GLN A 102 2.34 -12.91 -6.83
N PHE A 103 2.59 -14.20 -7.07
CA PHE A 103 2.84 -14.72 -8.42
C PHE A 103 1.57 -14.70 -9.28
N LEU A 104 0.44 -15.14 -8.73
CA LEU A 104 -0.85 -15.09 -9.42
C LEU A 104 -1.24 -13.65 -9.77
N ASN A 105 -0.93 -12.69 -8.91
CA ASN A 105 -1.23 -11.29 -9.16
C ASN A 105 -0.37 -10.67 -10.28
N ILE A 106 0.87 -11.13 -10.46
CA ILE A 106 1.69 -10.73 -11.62
C ILE A 106 1.11 -11.30 -12.90
N LEU A 107 0.68 -12.57 -12.89
CA LEU A 107 0.05 -13.18 -14.05
C LEU A 107 -1.23 -12.43 -14.43
N LEU A 108 -2.09 -12.12 -13.46
CA LEU A 108 -3.29 -11.31 -13.67
C LEU A 108 -2.97 -9.92 -14.22
N PHE A 109 -1.94 -9.26 -13.70
CA PHE A 109 -1.48 -7.98 -14.22
C PHE A 109 -1.07 -8.07 -15.69
N LEU A 110 -0.25 -9.06 -16.05
CA LEU A 110 0.16 -9.28 -17.43
C LEU A 110 -1.03 -9.56 -18.34
N LEU A 111 -1.97 -10.39 -17.88
CA LEU A 111 -3.18 -10.72 -18.64
C LEU A 111 -4.10 -9.49 -18.83
N ILE A 112 -4.33 -8.71 -17.79
CA ILE A 112 -5.32 -7.62 -17.80
C ILE A 112 -4.77 -6.33 -18.39
N ILE A 113 -3.53 -5.95 -18.06
CA ILE A 113 -2.95 -4.65 -18.45
C ILE A 113 -2.21 -4.71 -19.78
N PHE A 114 -1.71 -5.88 -20.19
CA PHE A 114 -0.97 -6.03 -21.44
C PHE A 114 -1.69 -6.91 -22.45
N PHE A 115 -1.95 -8.17 -22.09
CA PHE A 115 -2.44 -9.16 -23.06
C PHE A 115 -3.86 -8.85 -23.54
N LEU A 116 -4.79 -8.56 -22.63
CA LEU A 116 -6.17 -8.25 -22.99
C LEU A 116 -6.28 -6.98 -23.86
N PRO A 117 -5.63 -5.84 -23.52
CA PRO A 117 -5.55 -4.69 -24.42
C PRO A 117 -4.96 -5.02 -25.79
N LEU A 118 -3.92 -5.84 -25.85
CA LEU A 118 -3.31 -6.25 -27.13
C LEU A 118 -4.29 -7.05 -27.98
N VAL A 119 -4.99 -8.03 -27.39
CA VAL A 119 -6.02 -8.84 -28.04
C VAL A 119 -7.14 -7.96 -28.61
N ILE A 120 -7.60 -6.97 -27.82
CA ILE A 120 -8.66 -6.03 -28.21
C ILE A 120 -8.21 -5.09 -29.33
N LEU A 121 -7.04 -4.45 -29.21
CA LEU A 121 -6.56 -3.46 -30.17
C LEU A 121 -6.17 -4.09 -31.51
N LEU A 122 -5.55 -5.27 -31.49
CA LEU A 122 -5.19 -6.02 -32.70
C LEU A 122 -6.38 -6.79 -33.29
N LYS A 123 -7.55 -6.73 -32.67
CA LYS A 123 -8.78 -7.43 -33.10
C LYS A 123 -8.52 -8.92 -33.36
N LEU A 124 -7.78 -9.56 -32.46
CA LEU A 124 -7.48 -10.98 -32.58
C LEU A 124 -8.78 -11.82 -32.48
N ASN A 125 -8.69 -13.08 -32.91
CA ASN A 125 -9.82 -14.01 -32.95
C ASN A 125 -10.61 -14.05 -31.63
N TYR A 126 -11.94 -14.04 -31.71
CA TYR A 126 -12.88 -14.16 -30.59
C TYR A 126 -12.59 -15.35 -29.66
N VAL A 127 -12.05 -16.45 -30.20
CA VAL A 127 -11.63 -17.60 -29.39
C VAL A 127 -10.51 -17.22 -28.41
N ILE A 128 -9.52 -16.45 -28.86
CA ILE A 128 -8.40 -15.98 -28.02
C ILE A 128 -8.94 -15.03 -26.93
N LEU A 129 -9.86 -14.13 -27.30
CA LEU A 129 -10.51 -13.22 -26.35
C LEU A 129 -11.28 -14.01 -25.27
N ALA A 130 -12.07 -15.00 -25.68
CA ALA A 130 -12.84 -15.85 -24.76
C ALA A 130 -11.93 -16.64 -23.80
N ILE A 131 -10.84 -17.23 -24.30
CA ILE A 131 -9.84 -17.92 -23.47
C ILE A 131 -9.20 -16.94 -22.48
N THR A 132 -8.84 -15.74 -22.93
CA THR A 132 -8.23 -14.70 -22.09
C THR A 132 -9.15 -14.32 -20.93
N ILE A 133 -10.40 -13.98 -21.23
CA ILE A 133 -11.40 -13.58 -20.22
C ILE A 133 -11.67 -14.75 -19.26
N THR A 134 -11.86 -15.96 -19.79
CA THR A 134 -12.11 -17.16 -18.97
C THR A 134 -10.94 -17.42 -18.01
N THR A 135 -9.70 -17.28 -18.50
CA THR A 135 -8.49 -17.46 -17.69
C THR A 135 -8.43 -16.41 -16.58
N ILE A 136 -8.71 -15.14 -16.88
CA ILE A 136 -8.75 -14.06 -15.88
C ILE A 136 -9.76 -14.37 -14.77
N TYR A 137 -10.99 -14.75 -15.13
CA TYR A 137 -12.03 -15.09 -14.16
C TYR A 137 -11.69 -16.33 -13.34
N PHE A 138 -11.11 -17.35 -13.95
CA PHE A 138 -10.64 -18.55 -13.24
C PHE A 138 -9.57 -18.22 -12.20
N LEU A 139 -8.56 -17.43 -12.56
CA LEU A 139 -7.52 -16.98 -11.63
C LEU A 139 -8.10 -16.12 -10.49
N ASN A 140 -9.08 -15.27 -10.80
CA ASN A 140 -9.80 -14.47 -9.80
C ASN A 140 -10.58 -15.35 -8.80
N ILE A 141 -11.21 -16.43 -9.26
CA ILE A 141 -11.87 -17.42 -8.39
C ILE A 141 -10.85 -18.06 -7.43
N ILE A 142 -9.70 -18.50 -7.95
CA ILE A 142 -8.62 -19.08 -7.13
C ILE A 142 -8.16 -18.08 -6.07
N ASN A 143 -7.94 -16.82 -6.44
CA ASN A 143 -7.53 -15.77 -5.51
C ASN A 143 -8.55 -15.58 -4.37
N ILE A 144 -9.83 -15.42 -4.71
CA ILE A 144 -10.88 -15.22 -3.70
C ILE A 144 -11.05 -16.45 -2.81
N PHE A 145 -11.01 -17.66 -3.39
CA PHE A 145 -11.08 -18.89 -2.63
C PHE A 145 -9.92 -19.02 -1.62
N TYR A 146 -8.70 -18.69 -2.06
CA TYR A 146 -7.54 -18.67 -1.18
C TYR A 146 -7.70 -17.64 -0.04
N VAL A 147 -8.20 -16.44 -0.35
CA VAL A 147 -8.46 -15.38 0.63
C VAL A 147 -9.51 -15.82 1.65
N ILE A 148 -10.59 -16.48 1.22
CA ILE A 148 -11.61 -17.07 2.10
C ILE A 148 -10.97 -18.11 3.03
N TYR A 149 -10.20 -19.05 2.46
CA TYR A 149 -9.55 -20.11 3.22
C TYR A 149 -8.56 -19.58 4.27
N LYS A 150 -7.82 -18.50 3.95
CA LYS A 150 -6.85 -17.87 4.86
C LYS A 150 -7.40 -16.65 5.62
N ARG A 151 -8.70 -16.37 5.53
CA ARG A 151 -9.36 -15.18 6.08
C ARG A 151 -8.93 -14.81 7.50
N LYS A 152 -8.92 -15.79 8.42
CA LYS A 152 -8.56 -15.59 9.83
C LYS A 152 -7.10 -15.12 10.00
N LYS A 153 -6.16 -15.68 9.22
CA LYS A 153 -4.74 -15.28 9.24
C LYS A 153 -4.53 -13.89 8.64
N LEU A 154 -5.38 -13.50 7.69
CA LEU A 154 -5.37 -12.18 7.05
C LEU A 154 -6.11 -11.10 7.86
N LYS A 155 -6.69 -11.46 9.02
CA LYS A 155 -7.48 -10.54 9.88
C LYS A 155 -8.63 -9.83 9.13
N LEU A 156 -9.25 -10.53 8.18
CA LEU A 156 -10.35 -9.98 7.37
C LEU A 156 -11.72 -10.29 7.98
N SER A 157 -12.63 -9.32 7.96
CA SER A 157 -14.06 -9.55 8.23
C SER A 157 -14.74 -10.22 7.02
N TRP A 158 -15.87 -10.91 7.22
CA TRP A 158 -16.63 -11.47 6.09
C TRP A 158 -17.13 -10.38 5.14
N VAL A 159 -17.54 -9.24 5.68
CA VAL A 159 -17.92 -8.05 4.90
C VAL A 159 -16.78 -7.62 3.98
N LYS A 160 -15.54 -7.56 4.49
CA LYS A 160 -14.39 -7.18 3.68
C LYS A 160 -14.08 -8.21 2.59
N VAL A 161 -14.20 -9.50 2.90
CA VAL A 161 -14.01 -10.56 1.89
C VAL A 161 -15.05 -10.44 0.77
N LEU A 162 -16.32 -10.19 1.12
CA LEU A 162 -17.37 -9.99 0.13
C LEU A 162 -17.11 -8.75 -0.73
N GLN A 163 -16.69 -7.63 -0.12
CA GLN A 163 -16.29 -6.43 -0.85
C GLN A 163 -15.15 -6.73 -1.84
N LEU A 164 -14.12 -7.44 -1.40
CA LEU A 164 -13.00 -7.83 -2.27
C LEU A 164 -13.45 -8.75 -3.41
N ALA A 165 -14.37 -9.68 -3.14
CA ALA A 165 -14.93 -10.54 -4.18
C ALA A 165 -15.73 -9.73 -5.21
N MET A 166 -16.57 -8.81 -4.77
CA MET A 166 -17.34 -7.92 -5.64
C MET A 166 -16.42 -7.06 -6.51
N ASP A 167 -15.39 -6.45 -5.92
CA ASP A 167 -14.39 -5.67 -6.66
C ASP A 167 -13.75 -6.51 -7.76
N VAL A 168 -13.33 -7.74 -7.44
CA VAL A 168 -12.61 -8.65 -8.35
C VAL A 168 -13.49 -9.18 -9.48
N PHE A 169 -14.77 -9.50 -9.22
CA PHE A 169 -15.66 -10.08 -10.22
C PHE A 169 -16.34 -9.04 -11.10
N LEU A 170 -16.69 -7.88 -10.55
CA LEU A 170 -17.35 -6.81 -11.30
C LEU A 170 -16.36 -5.97 -12.09
N CYS A 171 -15.15 -5.78 -11.57
CA CYS A 171 -14.12 -4.99 -12.21
C CYS A 171 -12.79 -5.78 -12.22
N PRO A 172 -12.55 -6.60 -13.26
CA PRO A 172 -11.29 -7.36 -13.36
C PRO A 172 -10.03 -6.50 -13.18
N PRO A 173 -9.94 -5.24 -13.67
CA PRO A 173 -8.80 -4.35 -13.36
C PRO A 173 -8.50 -4.16 -11.87
N PHE A 174 -9.51 -4.22 -11.00
CA PHE A 174 -9.33 -4.08 -9.55
C PHE A 174 -8.71 -5.33 -8.92
N SER A 175 -8.79 -6.49 -9.58
CA SER A 175 -8.19 -7.72 -9.05
C SER A 175 -6.67 -7.65 -8.98
N VAL A 176 -6.05 -6.86 -9.87
CA VAL A 176 -4.62 -6.58 -9.88
C VAL A 176 -4.13 -5.92 -8.59
N ASN A 177 -5.00 -5.19 -7.88
CA ASN A 177 -4.66 -4.53 -6.62
C ASN A 177 -5.11 -5.31 -5.38
N LEU A 178 -5.63 -6.54 -5.53
CA LEU A 178 -6.18 -7.33 -4.44
C LEU A 178 -5.21 -7.45 -3.25
N LEU A 179 -3.93 -7.72 -3.51
CA LEU A 179 -2.92 -7.85 -2.46
C LEU A 179 -2.67 -6.57 -1.69
N ARG A 180 -2.68 -5.43 -2.39
CA ARG A 180 -2.61 -4.11 -1.75
C ARG A 180 -3.83 -3.88 -0.89
N LYS A 181 -5.04 -4.13 -1.41
CA LYS A 181 -6.28 -3.96 -0.63
C LYS A 181 -6.31 -4.83 0.63
N ILE A 182 -5.81 -6.07 0.56
CA ILE A 182 -5.74 -6.97 1.73
C ILE A 182 -4.71 -6.47 2.74
N SER A 183 -3.50 -6.15 2.31
CA SER A 183 -2.44 -5.66 3.22
C SER A 183 -2.78 -4.30 3.82
N PHE A 184 -3.39 -3.43 3.02
CA PHE A 184 -3.83 -2.09 3.42
C PHE A 184 -4.99 -2.12 4.42
N ASN A 185 -5.79 -3.18 4.43
CA ASN A 185 -6.87 -3.37 5.40
C ASN A 185 -6.34 -3.59 6.83
N TYR A 186 -5.09 -4.02 7.00
CA TYR A 186 -4.53 -4.21 8.32
C TYR A 186 -4.23 -2.86 8.97
N VAL A 187 -4.94 -2.57 10.06
CA VAL A 187 -4.73 -1.34 10.84
C VAL A 187 -3.61 -1.59 11.84
N VAL A 188 -2.46 -0.98 11.56
CA VAL A 188 -1.32 -0.94 12.47
C VAL A 188 -1.67 -0.07 13.69
N LYS A 189 -1.52 -0.63 14.89
CA LYS A 189 -1.82 0.08 16.15
C LYS A 189 -0.58 0.67 16.81
N THR A 190 0.56 0.03 16.60
CA THR A 190 1.86 0.47 17.07
C THR A 190 2.23 1.79 16.41
N GLU A 191 2.82 2.67 17.20
CA GLU A 191 3.36 3.92 16.71
C GLU A 191 4.35 3.70 15.56
N GLY A 192 4.12 4.40 14.43
CA GLY A 192 4.85 4.13 13.19
C GLY A 192 6.37 4.30 13.28
N THR A 193 6.87 5.24 14.10
CA THR A 193 8.32 5.42 14.26
C THR A 193 8.98 4.25 14.98
N ILE A 194 8.31 3.68 15.99
CA ILE A 194 8.76 2.49 16.72
C ILE A 194 8.72 1.27 15.78
N LEU A 195 7.59 1.09 15.09
CA LEU A 195 7.43 0.00 14.13
C LEU A 195 8.49 0.07 13.01
N ALA A 196 8.74 1.26 12.48
CA ALA A 196 9.74 1.49 11.44
C ALA A 196 11.15 1.12 11.93
N LYS A 197 11.49 1.40 13.20
CA LYS A 197 12.77 1.04 13.80
C LYS A 197 12.98 -0.48 13.83
N GLU A 198 11.93 -1.23 14.17
CA GLU A 198 12.00 -2.69 14.30
C GLU A 198 11.91 -3.42 12.95
N ILE A 199 11.22 -2.85 11.96
CA ILE A 199 10.96 -3.50 10.67
C ILE A 199 11.96 -3.10 9.57
N LEU A 200 12.43 -1.86 9.54
CA LEU A 200 13.28 -1.35 8.47
C LEU A 200 14.76 -1.66 8.73
N SER A 201 15.56 -1.72 7.66
CA SER A 201 17.02 -1.73 7.79
C SER A 201 17.52 -0.40 8.34
N LYS A 202 18.68 -0.40 9.01
CA LYS A 202 19.29 0.81 9.62
C LYS A 202 19.35 1.99 8.65
N LYS A 203 19.77 1.76 7.40
CA LYS A 203 19.82 2.79 6.34
C LYS A 203 18.43 3.35 6.01
N ASN A 204 17.44 2.48 5.78
CA ASN A 204 16.08 2.91 5.44
C ASN A 204 15.40 3.64 6.62
N TYR A 205 15.72 3.26 7.86
CA TYR A 205 15.23 3.93 9.06
C TYR A 205 15.83 5.34 9.23
N GLN A 206 17.13 5.52 8.93
CA GLN A 206 17.74 6.85 8.95
C GLN A 206 17.10 7.79 7.92
N GLU A 207 16.90 7.31 6.69
CA GLU A 207 16.20 8.07 5.64
C GLU A 207 14.76 8.43 6.05
N PHE A 208 14.05 7.49 6.68
CA PHE A 208 12.73 7.74 7.25
C PHE A 208 12.74 8.88 8.28
N ILE A 209 13.62 8.82 9.28
CA ILE A 209 13.65 9.85 10.33
C ILE A 209 14.03 11.21 9.77
N ASN A 210 15.01 11.30 8.86
CA ASN A 210 15.37 12.56 8.24
C ASN A 210 14.19 13.20 7.49
N THR A 211 13.36 12.39 6.84
CA THR A 211 12.13 12.87 6.20
C THR A 211 11.13 13.35 7.24
N VAL A 212 10.90 12.59 8.30
CA VAL A 212 9.99 12.99 9.39
C VAL A 212 10.43 14.29 10.06
N LEU A 213 11.74 14.52 10.22
CA LEU A 213 12.28 15.77 10.76
C LEU A 213 12.03 16.95 9.81
N THR A 214 12.34 16.79 8.51
CA THR A 214 12.04 17.80 7.48
C THR A 214 10.54 18.15 7.46
N ASP A 215 9.72 17.13 7.67
CA ASP A 215 8.28 17.26 7.74
C ASP A 215 7.83 18.04 8.99
N LEU A 216 8.40 17.74 10.16
CA LEU A 216 8.13 18.47 11.39
C LEU A 216 8.52 19.95 11.28
N GLU A 217 9.65 20.27 10.64
CA GLU A 217 10.07 21.65 10.37
C GLU A 217 9.05 22.39 9.48
N ALA A 218 8.58 21.74 8.42
CA ALA A 218 7.54 22.30 7.56
C ALA A 218 6.24 22.56 8.34
N LEU A 219 5.82 21.62 9.20
CA LEU A 219 4.65 21.83 10.08
C LEU A 219 4.85 22.98 11.06
N LYS A 220 6.04 23.09 11.65
CA LYS A 220 6.40 24.17 12.59
C LYS A 220 6.18 25.53 11.94
N SER A 221 6.65 25.71 10.71
CA SER A 221 6.52 26.96 9.94
C SER A 221 5.06 27.34 9.61
N ALA A 222 4.15 26.37 9.58
CA ALA A 222 2.74 26.55 9.24
C ALA A 222 1.80 26.53 10.46
N SER A 223 2.31 26.38 11.68
CA SER A 223 1.52 26.12 12.89
C SER A 223 1.48 27.30 13.87
N SER A 224 0.44 27.34 14.71
CA SER A 224 0.30 28.31 15.79
C SER A 224 1.26 28.04 16.96
N ILE A 225 1.60 29.08 17.72
CA ILE A 225 2.61 29.08 18.81
C ILE A 225 2.40 27.95 19.83
N GLU A 226 1.15 27.62 20.19
CA GLU A 226 0.83 26.54 21.13
C GLU A 226 1.23 25.16 20.60
N ASN A 227 1.09 24.93 19.30
CA ASN A 227 1.45 23.66 18.65
C ASN A 227 2.95 23.52 18.40
N ILE A 228 3.69 24.64 18.28
CA ILE A 228 5.14 24.66 18.07
C ILE A 228 5.87 23.96 19.22
N SER A 229 5.50 24.23 20.48
CA SER A 229 6.15 23.62 21.66
C SER A 229 6.04 22.10 21.68
N LYS A 230 4.89 21.54 21.26
CA LYS A 230 4.68 20.09 21.17
C LYS A 230 5.45 19.46 20.01
N ILE A 231 5.59 20.20 18.90
CA ILE A 231 6.41 19.79 17.74
C ILE A 231 7.89 19.70 18.14
N GLU A 232 8.42 20.73 18.80
CA GLU A 232 9.82 20.78 19.25
C GLU A 232 10.16 19.67 20.26
N LEU A 233 9.28 19.44 21.24
CA LEU A 233 9.47 18.35 22.22
C LEU A 233 9.54 16.99 21.52
N ARG A 234 8.74 16.80 20.47
CA ARG A 234 8.74 15.55 19.70
C ARG A 234 10.00 15.39 18.85
N GLU A 235 10.45 16.47 18.22
CA GLU A 235 11.70 16.52 17.47
C GLU A 235 12.88 16.12 18.36
N GLN A 236 12.97 16.70 19.56
CA GLN A 236 14.00 16.38 20.55
C GLN A 236 13.96 14.91 20.99
N GLN A 237 12.78 14.33 21.19
CA GLN A 237 12.64 12.90 21.50
C GLN A 237 13.19 12.01 20.37
N LEU A 238 12.89 12.35 19.11
CA LEU A 238 13.38 11.61 17.95
C LEU A 238 14.90 11.72 17.82
N ILE A 239 15.47 12.93 17.97
CA ILE A 239 16.92 13.17 17.92
C ILE A 239 17.63 12.44 19.06
N ALA A 240 17.11 12.51 20.29
CA ALA A 240 17.67 11.77 21.44
C ALA A 240 17.67 10.26 21.19
N SER A 241 16.60 9.73 20.59
CA SER A 241 16.50 8.30 20.23
C SER A 241 17.50 7.88 19.14
N GLN A 242 17.88 8.79 18.24
CA GLN A 242 18.95 8.55 17.26
C GLN A 242 20.33 8.54 17.93
N ASN A 243 20.61 9.51 18.80
CA ASN A 243 21.91 9.68 19.45
C ASN A 243 22.25 8.55 20.43
N LEU A 244 21.26 8.00 21.15
CA LEU A 244 21.46 6.84 22.02
C LEU A 244 21.90 5.59 21.25
N ASN A 245 21.41 5.38 20.02
CA ASN A 245 21.85 4.25 19.20
C ASN A 245 23.25 4.46 18.61
N TYR A 246 23.67 5.71 18.38
CA TYR A 246 25.02 5.99 17.88
C TYR A 246 26.09 5.75 18.97
N LYS A 247 25.74 5.90 20.26
CA LYS A 247 26.63 5.59 21.39
C LYS A 247 26.71 4.11 21.76
N SER A 248 25.68 3.31 21.46
CA SER A 248 25.69 1.85 21.72
C SER A 248 26.53 1.04 20.73
N ASP A 249 27.03 1.68 19.66
CA ASP A 249 27.83 1.07 18.60
C ASP A 249 29.33 1.50 18.66
N LYS A 250 29.78 2.09 19.78
CA LYS A 250 31.21 2.27 20.11
C LYS A 250 31.59 1.33 21.24
#